data_AF-A0A392M4B2-F1
#
_entry.id   AF-A0A392M4B2-F1
#
_cell.length_a   1.000
_cell.length_b   1.000
_cell.length_c   1.000
_cell.angle_alpha   90.00
_cell.angle_beta   90.00
_cell.angle_gamma   90.00
#
_symmetry.space_group_name_H-M   'P 1'
#
loop_
_entity.id
_entity.type
_entity.pdbx_description
1 polymer ?
#
loop_
_entity_poly.entity_id
_entity_poly.type
_entity_poly.pdbx_seq_one_letter_code
_entity_poly.pdbx_strand_id
1 'polypeptide(L)'
;MSIMKTNMDFIQWLGHDLSMKVFSFLDDSRDLIRVSAVCSSWGDFVIENDLCKKLCLKIVPEVSGVVFSIEVENVIKPDNDMLERYYTDWEFLKRNHKVYARLAFGLTPMRNNCVSKHICVACPNNDMEEGIVNILEPRDKTEVGPSYWPSKGKSDPSVTETELYKLCSKICLVTEIHVQPFKG
;
A
#
# COMPACT_ATOMS: atom_id res chain seq x y z
N MET A 1 -3.99 53.31 -17.93
CA MET A 1 -2.99 52.23 -17.83
C MET A 1 -3.62 51.09 -17.06
N SER A 2 -4.15 50.08 -17.76
CA SER A 2 -4.82 48.94 -17.12
C SER A 2 -3.76 48.03 -16.51
N ILE A 3 -3.86 47.80 -15.19
CA ILE A 3 -3.07 46.77 -14.52
C ILE A 3 -3.51 45.43 -15.12
N MET A 4 -2.70 44.85 -16.00
CA MET A 4 -2.86 43.45 -16.40
C MET A 4 -2.65 42.63 -15.14
N LYS A 5 -3.73 42.15 -14.52
CA LYS A 5 -3.66 41.08 -13.52
C LYS A 5 -3.20 39.83 -14.27
N THR A 6 -1.90 39.63 -14.35
CA THR A 6 -1.35 38.31 -14.66
C THR A 6 -1.85 37.39 -13.56
N ASN A 7 -2.80 36.51 -13.89
CA ASN A 7 -3.26 35.45 -13.01
C ASN A 7 -2.10 34.45 -12.87
N MET A 8 -1.16 34.80 -11.99
CA MET A 8 0.05 34.04 -11.74
C MET A 8 -0.36 32.80 -10.94
N ASP A 9 -0.02 31.62 -11.43
CA ASP A 9 -0.29 30.38 -10.71
C ASP A 9 0.55 30.31 -9.42
N PHE A 10 0.04 29.64 -8.39
CA PHE A 10 0.70 29.44 -7.10
C PHE A 10 2.13 28.91 -7.24
N ILE A 11 2.36 28.00 -8.19
CA ILE A 11 3.68 27.44 -8.46
C ILE A 11 4.63 28.49 -9.02
N GLN A 12 4.14 29.35 -9.91
CA GLN A 12 4.92 30.47 -10.45
C GLN A 12 5.18 31.54 -9.39
N TRP A 13 4.22 31.77 -8.50
CA TRP A 13 4.30 32.78 -7.44
C TRP A 13 5.27 32.39 -6.33
N LEU A 14 5.22 31.13 -5.86
CA LEU A 14 6.16 30.63 -4.85
C LEU A 14 7.52 30.24 -5.44
N GLY A 15 7.55 29.86 -6.72
CA GLY A 15 8.73 29.27 -7.33
C GLY A 15 8.89 27.79 -6.98
N HIS A 16 9.63 27.10 -7.85
CA HIS A 16 9.76 25.64 -7.86
C HIS A 16 10.13 25.04 -6.50
N ASP A 17 11.18 25.54 -5.84
CA ASP A 17 11.70 24.94 -4.60
C ASP A 17 10.75 25.09 -3.42
N LEU A 18 10.07 26.23 -3.30
CA LEU A 18 9.09 26.46 -2.25
C LEU A 18 7.82 25.65 -2.50
N SER A 19 7.34 25.59 -3.73
CA SER A 19 6.21 24.72 -4.10
C SER A 19 6.51 23.25 -3.83
N MET A 20 7.73 22.79 -4.16
CA MET A 20 8.19 21.44 -3.84
C MET A 20 8.15 21.17 -2.35
N LYS A 21 8.68 22.11 -1.55
CA LYS A 21 8.69 21.98 -0.10
C LYS A 21 7.27 21.94 0.46
N VAL A 22 6.37 22.82 0.01
CA VAL A 22 4.97 22.84 0.43
C VAL A 22 4.27 21.52 0.12
N PHE A 23 4.36 21.02 -1.11
CA PHE A 23 3.70 19.77 -1.48
C PHE A 23 4.36 18.53 -0.84
N SER A 24 5.64 18.59 -0.49
CA SER A 24 6.31 17.51 0.24
C SER A 24 5.81 17.32 1.69
N PHE A 25 5.11 18.30 2.26
CA PHE A 25 4.45 18.18 3.56
C PHE A 25 3.10 17.45 3.51
N LEU A 26 2.62 17.08 2.32
CA LEU A 26 1.40 16.30 2.16
C LEU A 26 1.71 14.82 2.41
N ASP A 27 1.48 14.39 3.65
CA ASP A 27 1.73 13.02 4.09
C ASP A 27 0.61 12.03 3.70
N ASP A 28 -0.53 12.52 3.21
CA ASP A 28 -1.61 11.69 2.69
C ASP A 28 -1.59 11.67 1.16
N SER A 29 -1.53 10.47 0.58
CA SER A 29 -1.55 10.28 -0.87
C SER A 29 -2.82 10.84 -1.52
N ARG A 30 -3.94 10.90 -0.80
CA ARG A 30 -5.20 11.51 -1.27
C ARG A 30 -5.06 13.01 -1.47
N ASP A 31 -4.28 13.68 -0.63
CA ASP A 31 -4.09 15.13 -0.72
C ASP A 31 -3.23 15.50 -1.93
N LEU A 32 -2.21 14.71 -2.25
CA LEU A 32 -1.45 14.87 -3.50
C LEU A 32 -2.33 14.70 -4.74
N ILE A 33 -3.26 13.74 -4.73
CA ILE A 33 -4.23 13.57 -5.83
C ILE A 33 -5.18 14.76 -5.93
N ARG A 34 -5.67 15.29 -4.79
CA ARG A 34 -6.51 16.49 -4.77
C ARG A 34 -5.78 17.72 -5.30
N VAL A 35 -4.52 17.92 -4.90
CA VAL A 35 -3.63 18.98 -5.40
C VAL A 35 -3.46 18.86 -6.91
N SER A 36 -3.23 17.64 -7.42
CA SER A 36 -3.08 17.39 -8.85
C SER A 36 -4.34 17.70 -9.68
N ALA A 37 -5.52 17.74 -9.04
CA ALA A 37 -6.80 18.02 -9.67
C ALA A 37 -7.20 19.51 -9.64
N VAL A 38 -6.43 20.37 -8.95
CA VAL A 38 -6.73 21.80 -8.85
C VAL A 38 -6.63 22.48 -10.21
N CYS A 39 -5.53 22.24 -10.93
CA CYS A 39 -5.31 22.71 -12.30
C CYS A 39 -4.23 21.86 -12.98
N SER A 40 -4.08 22.01 -14.31
CA SER A 40 -3.07 21.26 -15.06
C SER A 40 -1.65 21.55 -14.58
N SER A 41 -1.31 22.81 -14.29
CA SER A 41 0.02 23.20 -13.78
C SER A 41 0.37 22.47 -12.48
N TRP A 42 -0.58 22.32 -11.55
CA TRP A 42 -0.35 21.60 -10.30
C TRP A 42 -0.24 20.10 -10.52
N GLY A 43 -1.11 19.53 -11.36
CA GLY A 43 -1.01 18.12 -11.75
C GLY A 43 0.32 17.82 -12.41
N ASP A 44 0.74 18.66 -13.34
CA ASP A 44 1.97 18.48 -14.08
C ASP A 44 3.18 18.53 -13.13
N PHE A 45 3.20 19.52 -12.25
CA PHE A 45 4.25 19.67 -11.24
C PHE A 45 4.36 18.47 -10.29
N VAL A 46 3.23 17.93 -9.82
CA VAL A 46 3.22 16.75 -8.93
C VAL A 46 3.78 15.51 -9.64
N ILE A 47 3.48 15.36 -10.94
CA ILE A 47 3.92 14.24 -11.77
C ILE A 47 5.41 14.39 -12.13
N GLU A 48 5.83 15.54 -12.65
CA GLU A 48 7.22 15.84 -13.03
C GLU A 48 8.17 15.66 -11.84
N ASN A 49 7.72 15.99 -10.64
CA ASN A 49 8.55 15.92 -9.44
C ASN A 49 8.43 14.60 -8.66
N ASP A 50 7.76 13.59 -9.21
CA ASP A 50 7.64 12.25 -8.64
C ASP A 50 7.09 12.27 -7.18
N LEU A 51 6.21 13.22 -6.84
CA LEU A 51 5.81 13.42 -5.44
C LEU A 51 5.05 12.22 -4.86
N CYS A 52 4.15 11.61 -5.64
CA CYS A 52 3.46 10.38 -5.21
C CYS A 52 4.42 9.21 -5.01
N LYS A 53 5.49 9.12 -5.83
CA LYS A 53 6.53 8.11 -5.67
C LYS A 53 7.32 8.33 -4.39
N LYS A 54 7.81 9.56 -4.17
CA LYS A 54 8.52 9.94 -2.94
C LYS A 54 7.68 9.64 -1.69
N LEU A 55 6.40 9.98 -1.70
CA LEU A 55 5.50 9.68 -0.59
C LEU A 55 5.30 8.16 -0.42
N CYS A 56 5.05 7.42 -1.50
CA CYS A 56 4.87 5.97 -1.44
C CYS A 56 6.09 5.27 -0.82
N LEU A 57 7.30 5.66 -1.23
CA LEU A 57 8.55 5.09 -0.71
C LEU A 57 8.83 5.52 0.74
N LYS A 58 8.31 6.67 1.18
CA LYS A 58 8.35 7.10 2.58
C LYS A 58 7.41 6.24 3.45
N ILE A 59 6.22 5.89 2.95
CA ILE A 59 5.23 5.08 3.68
C ILE A 59 5.62 3.60 3.71
N VAL A 60 6.08 3.06 2.58
CA VAL A 60 6.44 1.65 2.42
C VAL A 60 7.76 1.53 1.65
N PRO A 61 8.91 1.68 2.32
CA PRO A 61 10.22 1.60 1.68
C PRO A 61 10.44 0.29 0.92
N GLU A 62 9.79 -0.81 1.34
CA GLU A 62 9.90 -2.15 0.78
C GLU A 62 9.46 -2.21 -0.69
N VAL A 63 8.60 -1.28 -1.15
CA VAL A 63 8.16 -1.24 -2.56
C VAL A 63 9.22 -0.68 -3.51
N SER A 64 10.33 -0.13 -2.99
CA SER A 64 11.41 0.43 -3.83
C SER A 64 12.00 -0.58 -4.83
N GLY A 65 11.99 -1.87 -4.50
CA GLY A 65 12.49 -2.96 -5.37
C GLY A 65 11.43 -3.58 -6.29
N VAL A 66 10.14 -3.27 -6.08
CA VAL A 66 9.01 -3.97 -6.73
C VAL A 66 8.56 -3.26 -8.01
N VAL A 67 8.84 -1.96 -8.15
CA VAL A 67 8.16 -1.12 -9.17
C VAL A 67 8.81 -1.16 -10.55
N PHE A 68 9.97 -1.79 -10.73
CA PHE A 68 10.55 -1.94 -12.08
C PHE A 68 9.87 -3.01 -12.95
N SER A 69 8.99 -3.84 -12.37
CA SER A 69 8.37 -4.97 -13.05
C SER A 69 6.91 -4.74 -13.49
N ILE A 70 6.38 -3.53 -13.31
CA ILE A 70 4.96 -3.25 -13.61
C ILE A 70 4.81 -3.00 -15.12
N GLU A 71 4.72 -4.11 -15.84
CA GLU A 71 4.17 -4.31 -17.18
C GLU A 71 3.85 -3.04 -17.97
N VAL A 72 4.70 -2.74 -18.94
CA VAL A 72 4.20 -2.16 -20.19
C VAL A 72 3.63 -3.32 -20.99
N GLU A 73 2.29 -3.43 -21.03
CA GLU A 73 1.55 -4.32 -21.95
C GLU A 73 1.69 -5.84 -21.73
N ASN A 74 1.65 -6.35 -20.50
CA ASN A 74 1.64 -7.81 -20.22
C ASN A 74 2.84 -8.61 -20.78
N VAL A 75 3.97 -7.96 -21.05
CA VAL A 75 5.17 -8.61 -21.60
C VAL A 75 6.40 -8.28 -20.78
N ILE A 76 6.96 -9.27 -20.10
CA ILE A 76 8.30 -9.22 -19.51
C ILE A 76 9.29 -9.47 -20.66
N LYS A 77 9.88 -8.41 -21.22
CA LYS A 77 10.89 -8.51 -22.29
C LYS A 77 12.29 -8.14 -21.75
N PRO A 78 13.34 -8.93 -22.07
CA PRO A 78 14.70 -8.60 -21.68
C PRO A 78 15.30 -7.52 -22.59
N ASP A 79 15.70 -6.42 -21.96
CA ASP A 79 17.01 -5.74 -22.07
C ASP A 79 17.76 -5.64 -23.41
N ASN A 80 17.09 -5.39 -24.54
CA ASN A 80 17.81 -4.82 -25.71
C ASN A 80 16.98 -3.84 -26.56
N ASP A 81 15.73 -3.61 -26.17
CA ASP A 81 14.73 -2.78 -26.85
C ASP A 81 14.22 -1.67 -25.90
N MET A 82 15.01 -1.43 -24.83
CA MET A 82 14.72 -0.52 -23.71
C MET A 82 15.07 0.95 -24.06
N LEU A 83 15.95 1.15 -25.05
CA LEU A 83 16.50 2.45 -25.45
C LEU A 83 15.59 3.26 -26.39
N GLU A 84 14.75 2.62 -27.21
CA GLU A 84 13.83 3.35 -28.11
C GLU A 84 12.51 3.76 -27.42
N ARG A 85 12.18 3.18 -26.25
CA ARG A 85 10.90 3.37 -25.53
C ARG A 85 10.85 4.56 -24.56
N TYR A 86 11.91 5.37 -24.52
CA TYR A 86 11.96 6.70 -23.89
C TYR A 86 10.96 7.72 -24.52
N TYR A 87 10.26 7.32 -25.59
CA TYR A 87 9.46 8.19 -26.46
C TYR A 87 8.10 8.67 -25.94
N THR A 88 7.84 8.61 -24.64
CA THR A 88 7.01 9.64 -23.98
C THR A 88 7.33 9.62 -22.50
N ASP A 89 8.47 10.19 -22.11
CA ASP A 89 8.86 10.48 -20.72
C ASP A 89 7.64 10.95 -19.89
N TRP A 90 6.82 11.81 -20.50
CA TRP A 90 5.58 12.28 -19.89
C TRP A 90 4.50 11.21 -19.62
N GLU A 91 4.22 10.32 -20.58
CA GLU A 91 3.23 9.25 -20.38
C GLU A 91 3.76 8.19 -19.40
N PHE A 92 5.07 7.97 -19.38
CA PHE A 92 5.70 7.16 -18.34
C PHE A 92 5.54 7.78 -16.96
N LEU A 93 5.86 9.07 -16.78
CA LEU A 93 5.68 9.79 -15.52
C LEU A 93 4.22 9.76 -15.04
N LYS A 94 3.25 9.96 -15.94
CA LYS A 94 1.82 9.83 -15.64
C LYS A 94 1.43 8.43 -15.17
N ARG A 95 1.95 7.37 -15.82
CA ARG A 95 1.69 5.98 -15.41
C ARG A 95 2.30 5.70 -14.04
N ASN A 96 3.56 6.10 -13.83
CA ASN A 96 4.24 5.99 -12.54
C ASN A 96 3.46 6.71 -11.44
N HIS A 97 3.08 7.96 -11.67
CA HIS A 97 2.27 8.74 -10.73
C HIS A 97 1.00 7.97 -10.32
N LYS A 98 0.24 7.41 -11.27
CA LYS A 98 -0.96 6.62 -10.99
C LYS A 98 -0.68 5.35 -10.19
N VAL A 99 0.40 4.63 -10.51
CA VAL A 99 0.81 3.40 -9.83
C VAL A 99 1.19 3.72 -8.38
N TYR A 100 2.12 4.65 -8.18
CA TYR A 100 2.59 5.01 -6.84
C TYR A 100 1.49 5.65 -5.99
N ALA A 101 0.59 6.44 -6.57
CA ALA A 101 -0.56 6.95 -5.83
C ALA A 101 -1.50 5.84 -5.35
N ARG A 102 -1.76 4.83 -6.19
CA ARG A 102 -2.58 3.67 -5.82
C ARG A 102 -1.90 2.79 -4.78
N LEU A 103 -0.60 2.56 -4.92
CA LEU A 103 0.19 1.80 -3.95
C LEU A 103 0.22 2.52 -2.61
N ALA A 104 0.56 3.81 -2.59
CA ALA A 104 0.55 4.61 -1.37
C ALA A 104 -0.83 4.56 -0.72
N PHE A 105 -1.91 4.73 -1.47
CA PHE A 105 -3.27 4.65 -0.93
C PHE A 105 -3.62 3.27 -0.36
N GLY A 106 -3.38 2.19 -1.13
CA GLY A 106 -3.76 0.83 -0.73
C GLY A 106 -2.88 0.22 0.35
N LEU A 107 -1.63 0.68 0.46
CA LEU A 107 -0.67 0.21 1.46
C LEU A 107 -0.52 1.17 2.65
N THR A 108 -1.15 2.35 2.61
CA THR A 108 -1.26 3.19 3.80
C THR A 108 -1.88 2.32 4.89
N PRO A 109 -1.22 2.15 6.05
CA PRO A 109 -1.70 1.27 7.09
C PRO A 109 -3.16 1.62 7.40
N MET A 110 -4.09 0.72 7.06
CA MET A 110 -5.43 0.82 7.61
C MET A 110 -5.24 0.70 9.12
N ARG A 111 -5.92 1.57 9.87
CA ARG A 111 -5.83 1.64 11.34
C ARG A 111 -6.01 0.27 12.03
N ASN A 112 -6.57 -0.71 11.31
CA ASN A 112 -6.90 -2.05 11.78
C ASN A 112 -6.35 -3.14 10.83
N ASN A 113 -5.99 -4.27 11.43
CA ASN A 113 -5.53 -5.54 10.87
C ASN A 113 -5.92 -5.81 9.40
N CYS A 114 -4.95 -6.19 8.56
CA CYS A 114 -5.17 -6.51 7.14
C CYS A 114 -5.70 -7.93 6.89
N VAL A 115 -5.84 -8.74 7.94
CA VAL A 115 -6.45 -10.07 7.86
C VAL A 115 -7.95 -9.96 8.11
N SER A 116 -8.73 -10.45 7.13
CA SER A 116 -10.19 -10.40 7.16
C SER A 116 -10.85 -11.61 7.80
N LYS A 117 -10.27 -12.80 7.62
CA LYS A 117 -10.84 -14.07 8.10
C LYS A 117 -9.78 -15.15 8.21
N HIS A 118 -9.84 -15.95 9.27
CA HIS A 118 -9.11 -17.21 9.35
C HIS A 118 -9.85 -18.32 8.58
N ILE A 119 -9.14 -19.07 7.74
CA ILE A 119 -9.64 -20.25 7.04
C ILE A 119 -9.08 -21.47 7.76
N CYS A 120 -9.91 -22.13 8.57
CA CYS A 120 -9.52 -23.36 9.25
C CYS A 120 -9.41 -24.49 8.21
N VAL A 121 -8.18 -24.92 7.90
CA VAL A 121 -7.92 -26.01 6.93
C VAL A 121 -7.72 -27.38 7.62
N ALA A 122 -7.50 -27.42 8.93
CA ALA A 122 -6.99 -28.62 9.63
C ALA A 122 -8.03 -29.44 10.43
N CYS A 123 -9.34 -29.22 10.27
CA CYS A 123 -10.36 -29.95 11.05
C CYS A 123 -11.39 -30.69 10.19
N PRO A 124 -11.23 -32.02 9.99
CA PRO A 124 -12.24 -32.87 9.34
C PRO A 124 -13.47 -33.17 10.22
N ASN A 125 -13.41 -32.85 11.52
CA ASN A 125 -14.48 -33.14 12.48
C ASN A 125 -15.04 -31.82 12.99
N ASN A 126 -16.33 -31.64 12.75
CA ASN A 126 -17.05 -30.38 12.68
C ASN A 126 -17.50 -29.84 14.04
N ASP A 127 -16.73 -30.08 15.11
CA ASP A 127 -17.16 -29.83 16.49
C ASP A 127 -16.46 -28.63 17.13
N MET A 128 -16.27 -27.55 16.36
CA MET A 128 -15.89 -26.26 16.96
C MET A 128 -17.06 -25.29 16.80
N GLU A 129 -18.09 -25.50 17.63
CA GLU A 129 -19.00 -24.44 18.08
C GLU A 129 -18.26 -23.36 18.89
N GLU A 130 -16.99 -23.57 19.27
CA GLU A 130 -16.14 -22.49 19.76
C GLU A 130 -15.85 -21.50 18.63
N GLY A 131 -16.60 -20.40 18.66
CA GLY A 131 -16.36 -19.21 17.84
C GLY A 131 -15.02 -18.57 18.15
N ILE A 132 -13.93 -19.17 17.66
CA ILE A 132 -12.59 -18.60 17.66
C ILE A 132 -12.60 -17.47 16.63
N VAL A 133 -13.03 -16.29 17.10
CA VAL A 133 -13.32 -15.14 16.24
C VAL A 133 -12.08 -14.26 16.01
N ASN A 134 -11.01 -14.37 16.78
CA ASN A 134 -9.83 -13.52 16.60
C ASN A 134 -8.54 -14.27 16.97
N ILE A 135 -7.61 -14.41 16.03
CA ILE A 135 -6.28 -15.01 16.29
C ILE A 135 -5.18 -13.93 16.24
N LEU A 136 -5.51 -12.67 15.94
CA LEU A 136 -4.51 -11.65 15.61
C LEU A 136 -4.54 -10.40 16.48
N GLU A 137 -5.61 -10.16 17.22
CA GLU A 137 -5.59 -9.18 18.31
C GLU A 137 -5.47 -9.95 19.62
N PRO A 138 -4.34 -9.84 20.35
CA PRO A 138 -4.24 -10.40 21.69
C PRO A 138 -5.25 -9.68 22.57
N ARG A 139 -6.40 -10.31 22.81
CA ARG A 139 -7.40 -9.86 23.76
C ARG A 139 -7.71 -11.01 24.69
N ASP A 140 -7.58 -10.76 26.00
CA ASP A 140 -7.86 -11.79 27.01
C ASP A 140 -9.24 -12.43 26.82
N LYS A 141 -10.24 -11.66 26.31
CA LYS A 141 -11.56 -12.14 25.92
C LYS A 141 -12.13 -11.31 24.76
N THR A 142 -12.75 -11.95 23.78
CA THR A 142 -13.77 -11.30 22.93
C THR A 142 -15.15 -11.53 23.56
N GLU A 143 -16.19 -10.78 23.17
CA GLU A 143 -17.57 -11.04 23.62
C GLU A 143 -18.06 -12.48 23.31
N VAL A 144 -17.34 -13.20 22.43
CA VAL A 144 -17.70 -14.51 21.87
C VAL A 144 -16.83 -15.66 22.43
N GLY A 145 -15.76 -15.37 23.18
CA GLY A 145 -14.90 -16.42 23.75
C GLY A 145 -13.41 -16.08 23.79
N PRO A 146 -12.57 -17.06 24.19
CA PRO A 146 -11.11 -16.90 24.24
C PRO A 146 -10.50 -16.75 22.84
N SER A 147 -9.47 -15.91 22.73
CA SER A 147 -8.68 -15.75 21.49
C SER A 147 -7.39 -16.57 21.61
N TYR A 148 -7.30 -17.69 20.91
CA TYR A 148 -6.10 -18.51 20.92
C TYR A 148 -5.90 -19.19 19.58
N TRP A 149 -4.66 -19.56 19.31
CA TRP A 149 -4.27 -20.37 18.15
C TRP A 149 -4.76 -21.81 18.30
N PRO A 150 -5.71 -22.30 17.48
CA PRO A 150 -6.18 -23.68 17.53
C PRO A 150 -5.17 -24.64 16.89
N SER A 151 -4.13 -24.98 17.63
CA SER A 151 -3.23 -26.07 17.28
C SER A 151 -3.78 -27.39 17.83
N LYS A 152 -3.75 -28.45 17.02
CA LYS A 152 -3.95 -29.81 17.56
C LYS A 152 -2.76 -30.25 18.40
N GLY A 153 -1.61 -29.59 18.24
CA GLY A 153 -0.34 -29.98 18.79
C GLY A 153 0.11 -31.28 18.14
N LYS A 154 1.32 -31.29 17.58
CA LYS A 154 2.01 -32.53 17.25
C LYS A 154 3.14 -32.72 18.23
N SER A 155 3.17 -33.89 18.87
CA SER A 155 4.27 -34.29 19.76
C SER A 155 5.61 -34.36 19.01
N ASP A 156 5.55 -34.58 17.69
CA ASP A 156 6.71 -34.57 16.81
C ASP A 156 7.00 -33.15 16.33
N PRO A 157 8.13 -32.53 16.74
CA PRO A 157 8.49 -31.18 16.34
C PRO A 157 8.90 -31.08 14.86
N SER A 158 9.08 -32.20 14.16
CA SER A 158 9.37 -32.20 12.72
C SER A 158 8.14 -31.99 11.84
N VAL A 159 6.94 -32.11 12.42
CA VAL A 159 5.68 -31.93 11.70
C VAL A 159 5.27 -30.45 11.72
N THR A 160 5.18 -29.84 10.54
CA THR A 160 4.73 -28.46 10.39
C THR A 160 3.20 -28.37 10.45
N GLU A 161 2.69 -27.42 11.23
CA GLU A 161 1.29 -27.00 11.16
C GLU A 161 1.17 -25.73 10.30
N THR A 162 0.14 -25.65 9.47
CA THR A 162 -0.09 -24.53 8.56
C THR A 162 -1.49 -23.99 8.77
N GLU A 163 -1.60 -22.68 8.92
CA GLU A 163 -2.87 -21.96 8.91
C GLU A 163 -3.01 -21.09 7.67
N LEU A 164 -4.24 -20.88 7.25
CA LEU A 164 -4.56 -20.12 6.06
C LEU A 164 -5.40 -18.91 6.45
N TYR A 165 -4.95 -17.73 6.03
CA TYR A 165 -5.63 -16.48 6.30
C TYR A 165 -6.10 -15.82 5.01
N LYS A 166 -7.30 -15.25 5.04
CA LYS A 166 -7.80 -14.40 3.97
C LYS A 166 -7.48 -12.95 4.30
N LEU A 167 -6.67 -12.31 3.45
CA LEU A 167 -6.38 -10.88 3.53
C LEU A 167 -7.58 -10.04 3.06
N CYS A 168 -7.69 -8.81 3.55
CA CYS A 168 -8.79 -7.89 3.24
C CYS A 168 -8.73 -7.34 1.80
N SER A 169 -7.59 -7.50 1.13
CA SER A 169 -7.27 -6.90 -0.15
C SER A 169 -6.39 -7.84 -0.98
N LYS A 170 -6.30 -7.58 -2.30
CA LYS A 170 -5.37 -8.30 -3.21
C LYS A 170 -3.91 -8.00 -2.90
N ILE A 171 -3.63 -6.84 -2.31
CA ILE A 171 -2.30 -6.43 -1.86
C ILE A 171 -2.45 -5.92 -0.41
N CYS A 172 -1.72 -6.53 0.52
CA CYS A 172 -1.64 -6.09 1.90
C CYS A 172 -0.19 -6.04 2.33
N LEU A 173 0.14 -5.05 3.15
CA LEU A 173 1.41 -5.03 3.87
C LEU A 173 1.21 -5.73 5.21
N VAL A 174 1.92 -6.83 5.42
CA VAL A 174 1.98 -7.54 6.70
C VAL A 174 3.32 -7.21 7.33
N THR A 175 3.31 -6.39 8.39
CA THR A 175 4.54 -6.02 9.12
C THR A 175 4.79 -6.95 10.29
N GLU A 176 3.73 -7.40 10.96
CA GLU A 176 3.81 -8.23 12.15
C GLU A 176 2.58 -9.16 12.22
N ILE A 177 2.78 -10.36 12.76
CA ILE A 177 1.72 -11.31 13.08
C ILE A 177 1.90 -11.67 14.55
N HIS A 178 0.96 -11.24 15.39
CA HIS A 178 0.93 -11.64 16.79
C HIS A 178 0.23 -12.99 16.90
N VAL A 179 0.93 -13.99 17.44
CA VAL A 179 0.38 -15.32 17.69
C VAL A 179 0.38 -15.57 19.19
N GLN A 180 -0.79 -15.92 19.74
CA GLN A 180 -0.93 -16.32 21.13
C GLN A 180 -1.23 -17.83 21.20
N PRO A 181 -0.25 -18.66 21.60
CA PRO A 181 -0.50 -20.08 21.82
C PRO A 181 -1.40 -20.28 23.04
N PHE A 182 -2.24 -21.32 22.99
CA PHE A 182 -3.04 -21.72 24.14
C PHE A 182 -2.14 -22.10 25.32
N LYS A 183 -2.42 -21.55 26.50
CA LYS A 183 -1.76 -21.93 27.76
C LYS A 183 -2.76 -22.76 28.57
N GLY A 184 -2.57 -24.07 28.55
CA GLY A 184 -3.25 -25.02 29.44
C GLY A 184 -2.60 -25.09 30.82
#